data_AF-A0A3A8PKD2-F1
#
_entry.id   AF-A0A3A8PKD2-F1
#
_cell.length_a   1.000
_cell.length_b   1.000
_cell.length_c   1.000
_cell.angle_alpha   90.00
_cell.angle_beta   90.00
_cell.angle_gamma   90.00
#
_symmetry.space_group_name_H-M   'P 1'
#
loop_
_entity.id
_entity.type
_entity.pdbx_description
1 polymer ?
#
loop_
_entity_poly.entity_id
_entity_poly.type
_entity_poly.pdbx_seq_one_letter_code
_entity_poly.pdbx_strand_id
1 'polypeptide(L)'
;MKNLTGALVFSTLLSLAVGCHKNTGESPDAATQTGTVQEELQAGRADASPSPTPTATAEAGTGDPGPSASSYDSSASDRLALESCVDSWLKSHHFDRYGSKAGTMYAGGTPLFDERTGETTDRMEFVFKQQPDAKKACLTQDAGK
;
A
#
# COMPACT_ATOMS: atom_id res chain seq x y z
N MET A 1 -1.92 49.04 -25.08
CA MET A 1 -2.55 48.46 -26.27
C MET A 1 -3.29 47.21 -25.81
N LYS A 2 -4.63 47.25 -25.75
CA LYS A 2 -5.51 46.17 -25.30
C LYS A 2 -6.51 45.94 -26.42
N ASN A 3 -6.57 44.73 -26.96
CA ASN A 3 -7.58 44.12 -27.87
C ASN A 3 -7.07 42.66 -28.09
N LEU A 4 -7.83 41.57 -28.18
CA LEU A 4 -9.20 41.37 -28.61
C LEU A 4 -9.88 40.24 -27.80
N THR A 5 -11.15 40.47 -27.48
CA THR A 5 -12.15 39.46 -27.14
C THR A 5 -12.63 38.77 -28.42
N GLY A 6 -12.72 37.44 -28.42
CA GLY A 6 -13.27 36.67 -29.54
C GLY A 6 -13.91 35.39 -29.03
N ALA A 7 -15.20 35.46 -28.70
CA ALA A 7 -16.04 34.30 -28.47
C ALA A 7 -16.51 33.75 -29.83
N LEU A 8 -16.30 32.46 -30.07
CA LEU A 8 -17.04 31.71 -31.10
C LEU A 8 -17.67 30.49 -30.45
N VAL A 9 -18.99 30.50 -30.49
CA VAL A 9 -19.94 29.44 -30.14
C VAL A 9 -20.22 28.64 -31.41
N PHE A 10 -20.06 27.32 -31.41
CA PHE A 10 -20.78 26.33 -32.25
C PHE A 10 -20.36 24.93 -31.73
N SER A 11 -21.14 24.28 -30.86
CA SER A 11 -22.32 23.44 -31.15
C SER A 11 -22.04 22.29 -32.12
N THR A 12 -21.85 21.09 -31.57
CA THR A 12 -22.47 19.85 -32.05
C THR A 12 -22.44 18.80 -30.93
N LEU A 13 -23.62 18.53 -30.35
CA LEU A 13 -23.91 17.26 -29.69
C LEU A 13 -23.85 16.15 -30.73
N LEU A 14 -23.17 15.05 -30.41
CA LEU A 14 -23.54 13.73 -30.94
C LEU A 14 -23.41 12.69 -29.84
N SER A 15 -24.57 12.27 -29.34
CA SER A 15 -24.76 11.08 -28.50
C SER A 15 -24.59 9.80 -29.32
N LEU A 16 -24.44 8.67 -28.61
CA LEU A 16 -24.43 7.23 -29.01
C LEU A 16 -23.06 6.61 -28.65
N ALA A 17 -22.92 5.57 -27.83
CA ALA A 17 -23.86 4.53 -27.45
C ALA A 17 -23.47 3.84 -26.12
N VAL A 18 -24.51 3.48 -25.37
CA VAL A 18 -24.73 2.27 -24.55
C VAL A 18 -23.52 1.33 -24.37
N GLY A 19 -22.94 1.35 -23.16
CA GLY A 19 -22.17 0.23 -22.60
C GLY A 19 -22.98 -0.40 -21.46
N CYS A 20 -23.40 -1.65 -21.67
CA CYS A 20 -24.42 -2.35 -20.90
C CYS A 20 -24.13 -2.50 -19.40
N HIS A 21 -25.18 -2.25 -18.63
CA HIS A 21 -25.39 -2.58 -17.22
C HIS A 21 -25.20 -4.09 -16.95
N LYS A 22 -24.29 -4.43 -16.04
CA LYS A 22 -24.02 -5.81 -15.60
C LYS A 22 -25.14 -6.26 -14.66
N ASN A 23 -26.10 -7.00 -15.19
CA ASN A 23 -27.16 -7.65 -14.43
C ASN A 23 -26.60 -8.77 -13.53
N THR A 24 -26.92 -8.67 -12.25
CA THR A 24 -27.68 -9.66 -11.46
C THR A 24 -27.76 -11.08 -12.03
N GLY A 25 -27.25 -12.03 -11.24
CA GLY A 25 -28.01 -13.19 -10.73
C GLY A 25 -28.35 -14.36 -11.67
N GLU A 26 -28.10 -15.56 -11.14
CA GLU A 26 -28.77 -16.84 -11.42
C GLU A 26 -28.08 -17.82 -12.41
N SER A 27 -27.54 -18.92 -11.83
CA SER A 27 -27.30 -20.21 -12.50
C SER A 27 -28.63 -20.86 -12.89
N PRO A 28 -28.67 -21.74 -13.93
CA PRO A 28 -28.52 -23.18 -13.65
C PRO A 28 -27.83 -24.01 -14.76
N ASP A 29 -27.16 -25.05 -14.26
CA ASP A 29 -27.02 -26.45 -14.70
C ASP A 29 -26.70 -26.93 -16.13
N ALA A 30 -25.92 -28.03 -16.08
CA ALA A 30 -25.81 -29.17 -17.00
C ALA A 30 -25.02 -29.05 -18.32
N ALA A 31 -23.79 -29.56 -18.30
CA ALA A 31 -23.40 -30.68 -19.18
C ALA A 31 -22.06 -31.33 -18.76
N THR A 32 -22.17 -32.61 -18.43
CA THR A 32 -21.21 -33.65 -18.11
C THR A 32 -20.01 -33.80 -19.07
N GLN A 33 -18.81 -34.01 -18.51
CA GLN A 33 -17.87 -35.07 -18.90
C GLN A 33 -16.81 -35.26 -17.77
N THR A 34 -17.04 -36.18 -16.83
CA THR A 34 -16.40 -37.52 -16.72
C THR A 34 -14.92 -37.57 -17.12
N GLY A 35 -14.07 -37.69 -16.09
CA GLY A 35 -12.67 -38.08 -16.17
C GLY A 35 -12.20 -38.55 -14.79
N THR A 36 -12.45 -39.83 -14.53
CA THR A 36 -12.13 -40.62 -13.34
C THR A 36 -10.64 -40.67 -13.00
N VAL A 37 -10.29 -40.43 -11.74
CA VAL A 37 -9.36 -41.27 -10.95
C VAL A 37 -9.78 -41.18 -9.48
N GLN A 38 -10.58 -42.16 -9.07
CA GLN A 38 -10.78 -42.52 -7.67
C GLN A 38 -9.81 -43.68 -7.42
N GLU A 39 -8.80 -43.47 -6.59
CA GLU A 39 -8.21 -44.56 -5.84
C GLU A 39 -8.05 -44.13 -4.38
N GLU A 40 -8.61 -44.98 -3.54
CA GLU A 40 -9.09 -44.78 -2.19
C GLU A 40 -8.35 -45.81 -1.34
N LEU A 41 -7.61 -45.39 -0.31
CA LEU A 41 -7.13 -46.24 0.78
C LEU A 41 -6.52 -45.29 1.84
N GLN A 42 -6.77 -45.35 3.14
CA GLN A 42 -7.62 -46.20 3.97
C GLN A 42 -7.55 -45.61 5.40
N ALA A 43 -8.58 -45.90 6.21
CA ALA A 43 -8.58 -46.07 7.67
C ALA A 43 -7.31 -45.62 8.44
N GLY A 44 -7.36 -44.71 9.40
CA GLY A 44 -8.23 -44.78 10.58
C GLY A 44 -7.44 -45.33 11.79
N ARG A 45 -7.46 -44.54 12.88
CA ARG A 45 -7.35 -44.91 14.31
C ARG A 45 -6.08 -44.49 15.07
N ALA A 46 -6.35 -43.71 16.13
CA ALA A 46 -5.71 -43.61 17.46
C ALA A 46 -4.18 -43.43 17.52
N ASP A 47 -3.62 -42.46 18.24
CA ASP A 47 -3.78 -42.30 19.69
C ASP A 47 -3.23 -40.93 20.17
N ALA A 48 -3.67 -40.52 21.36
CA ALA A 48 -3.07 -39.55 22.28
C ALA A 48 -2.93 -38.05 21.91
N SER A 49 -3.86 -37.25 22.48
CA SER A 49 -3.68 -36.04 23.33
C SER A 49 -2.28 -35.45 23.58
N PRO A 50 -2.15 -34.18 24.04
CA PRO A 50 -3.19 -33.19 24.34
C PRO A 50 -2.90 -31.78 23.77
N SER A 51 -3.92 -30.91 23.81
CA SER A 51 -3.72 -29.46 23.82
C SER A 51 -2.73 -29.06 24.93
N PRO A 52 -1.95 -27.99 24.68
CA PRO A 52 -1.87 -26.95 25.68
C PRO A 52 -2.54 -25.69 25.14
N THR A 53 -3.67 -25.36 25.76
CA THR A 53 -4.00 -23.97 26.11
C THR A 53 -2.71 -23.19 26.36
N PRO A 54 -2.51 -22.00 25.76
CA PRO A 54 -1.52 -21.10 26.31
C PRO A 54 -2.00 -20.70 27.70
N THR A 55 -1.47 -21.40 28.70
CA THR A 55 -1.44 -20.98 30.09
C THR A 55 -0.99 -19.53 30.10
N ALA A 56 -1.87 -18.65 30.57
CA ALA A 56 -1.53 -17.31 30.97
C ALA A 56 -0.53 -17.42 32.13
N THR A 57 0.75 -17.51 31.78
CA THR A 57 1.83 -17.21 32.69
C THR A 57 1.83 -15.70 32.86
N ALA A 58 1.23 -15.25 33.96
CA ALA A 58 1.39 -13.92 34.49
C ALA A 58 2.85 -13.75 34.94
N GLU A 59 3.72 -13.34 34.02
CA GLU A 59 4.95 -12.65 34.38
C GLU A 59 4.58 -11.17 34.54
N ALA A 60 4.59 -10.74 35.79
CA ALA A 60 4.51 -9.35 36.19
C ALA A 60 5.73 -8.59 35.65
N GLY A 61 5.64 -8.16 34.39
CA GLY A 61 6.43 -7.05 33.89
C GLY A 61 5.78 -5.77 34.38
N THR A 62 6.41 -5.12 35.36
CA THR A 62 6.14 -3.74 35.79
C THR A 62 5.84 -2.90 34.55
N GLY A 63 4.58 -2.49 34.40
CA GLY A 63 4.09 -1.78 33.24
C GLY A 63 4.94 -0.54 33.00
N ASP A 64 5.71 -0.56 31.92
CA ASP A 64 6.04 0.66 31.20
C ASP A 64 4.70 1.37 30.93
N PRO A 65 4.52 2.66 31.29
CA PRO A 65 3.30 3.36 30.97
C PRO A 65 3.22 3.47 29.44
N GLY A 66 2.56 2.48 28.83
CA GLY A 66 2.34 2.46 27.40
C GLY A 66 1.78 3.79 26.94
N PRO A 67 2.15 4.26 25.73
CA PRO A 67 1.71 5.54 25.22
C PRO A 67 0.19 5.63 25.36
N SER A 68 -0.27 6.69 26.05
CA SER A 68 -1.70 7.01 26.15
C SER A 68 -2.32 6.96 24.76
N ALA A 69 -3.57 6.51 24.67
CA ALA A 69 -4.27 6.34 23.39
C ALA A 69 -4.35 7.60 22.51
N SER A 70 -3.95 8.76 23.01
CA SER A 70 -3.80 10.00 22.24
C SER A 70 -2.46 10.15 21.52
N SER A 71 -1.36 9.58 22.04
CA SER A 71 -0.02 9.81 21.49
C SER A 71 0.32 8.93 20.28
N TYR A 72 -0.31 7.76 20.15
CA TYR A 72 -0.15 6.95 18.93
C TYR A 72 -0.73 7.66 17.70
N ASP A 73 -1.87 8.34 17.86
CA ASP A 73 -2.57 9.02 16.77
C ASP A 73 -1.81 10.26 16.29
N SER A 74 -1.22 11.00 17.23
CA SER A 74 -0.32 12.12 16.92
C SER A 74 0.90 11.65 16.14
N SER A 75 1.60 10.59 16.60
CA SER A 75 2.78 10.09 15.88
C SER A 75 2.47 9.54 14.48
N ALA A 76 1.31 8.91 14.30
CA ALA A 76 0.86 8.44 13.00
C ALA A 76 0.55 9.62 12.06
N SER A 77 -0.10 10.66 12.58
CA SER A 77 -0.41 11.88 11.84
C SER A 77 0.86 12.64 11.43
N ASP A 78 1.85 12.75 12.32
CA ASP A 78 3.13 13.39 12.04
C ASP A 78 3.90 12.63 10.96
N ARG A 79 3.91 11.29 11.01
CA ARG A 79 4.50 10.46 9.95
C ARG A 79 3.82 10.70 8.61
N LEU A 80 2.49 10.75 8.57
CA LEU A 80 1.74 11.01 7.34
C LEU A 80 2.01 12.41 6.78
N ALA A 81 2.13 13.41 7.65
CA ALA A 81 2.48 14.78 7.26
C ALA A 81 3.88 14.83 6.63
N LEU A 82 4.85 14.18 7.26
CA LEU A 82 6.21 14.06 6.74
C LEU A 82 6.24 13.35 5.38
N GLU A 83 5.59 12.19 5.26
CA GLU A 83 5.50 11.44 4.01
C GLU A 83 4.86 12.28 2.89
N SER A 84 3.80 13.02 3.20
CA SER A 84 3.13 13.92 2.25
C SER A 84 4.03 15.08 1.80
N CYS A 85 4.83 15.64 2.71
CA CYS A 85 5.82 16.66 2.36
C CYS A 85 6.86 16.09 1.40
N VAL A 86 7.44 14.94 1.74
CA VAL A 86 8.46 14.27 0.95
C VAL A 86 7.94 13.92 -0.44
N ASP A 87 6.74 13.36 -0.54
CA ASP A 87 6.14 13.00 -1.83
C ASP A 87 5.89 14.21 -2.73
N SER A 88 5.46 15.33 -2.13
CA SER A 88 5.26 16.59 -2.85
C SER A 88 6.58 17.16 -3.36
N TRP A 89 7.63 17.12 -2.53
CA TRP A 89 8.98 17.55 -2.90
C TRP A 89 9.55 16.67 -4.03
N LEU A 90 9.47 15.35 -3.91
CA LEU A 90 9.95 14.43 -4.94
C LEU A 90 9.28 14.70 -6.29
N LYS A 91 7.97 14.92 -6.27
CA LYS A 91 7.18 15.23 -7.47
C LYS A 91 7.59 16.56 -8.12
N SER A 92 7.82 17.62 -7.34
CA SER A 92 8.24 18.93 -7.88
C SER A 92 9.65 18.88 -8.48
N HIS A 93 10.47 17.92 -8.08
CA HIS A 93 11.84 17.72 -8.55
C HIS A 93 11.97 16.61 -9.62
N HIS A 94 10.85 16.09 -10.15
CA HIS A 94 10.84 15.02 -11.16
C HIS A 94 11.53 13.72 -10.72
N PHE A 95 11.41 13.39 -9.44
CA PHE A 95 11.79 12.09 -8.89
C PHE A 95 10.58 11.17 -8.76
N ASP A 96 10.83 9.87 -8.72
CA ASP A 96 9.85 8.86 -8.36
C ASP A 96 9.65 8.77 -6.84
N ARG A 97 8.77 7.85 -6.41
CA ARG A 97 8.40 7.65 -5.01
C ARG A 97 9.54 7.16 -4.10
N TYR A 98 10.67 6.77 -4.66
CA TYR A 98 11.86 6.28 -3.95
C TYR A 98 13.03 7.28 -4.05
N GLY A 99 12.83 8.44 -4.68
CA GLY A 99 13.87 9.45 -4.83
C GLY A 99 14.81 9.21 -6.01
N SER A 100 14.52 8.25 -6.89
CA SER A 100 15.25 8.09 -8.15
C SER A 100 14.63 8.94 -9.25
N LYS A 101 15.30 9.13 -10.40
CA LYS A 101 14.73 9.90 -11.52
C LYS A 101 13.38 9.31 -11.96
N ALA A 102 12.44 10.16 -12.33
CA ALA A 102 11.18 9.69 -12.88
C ALA A 102 11.41 8.73 -14.07
N GLY A 103 10.68 7.61 -14.07
CA GLY A 103 10.81 6.56 -15.09
C GLY A 103 11.91 5.53 -14.83
N THR A 104 12.59 5.58 -13.66
CA THR A 104 13.50 4.51 -13.24
C THR A 104 12.77 3.16 -13.21
N MET A 105 13.33 2.16 -13.87
CA MET A 105 12.86 0.78 -13.79
C MET A 105 13.63 0.02 -12.71
N TYR A 106 12.91 -0.75 -11.90
CA TYR A 106 13.47 -1.62 -10.87
C TYR A 106 13.24 -3.07 -11.29
N ALA A 107 14.32 -3.74 -11.69
CA ALA A 107 14.27 -5.17 -11.97
C ALA A 107 14.13 -5.93 -10.64
N GLY A 108 13.16 -6.86 -10.56
CA GLY A 108 12.96 -7.68 -9.36
C GLY A 108 12.05 -7.06 -8.27
N GLY A 109 11.43 -5.90 -8.49
CA GLY A 109 10.43 -5.35 -7.57
C GLY A 109 10.73 -3.92 -7.13
N THR A 110 10.81 -3.69 -5.81
CA THR A 110 11.07 -2.34 -5.26
C THR A 110 12.53 -2.22 -4.83
N PRO A 111 13.14 -1.02 -4.87
CA PRO A 111 14.51 -0.82 -4.40
C PRO A 111 14.67 -0.94 -2.89
N LEU A 112 13.58 -1.15 -2.16
CA LEU A 112 13.58 -1.25 -0.70
C LEU A 112 13.96 -2.64 -0.20
N PHE A 113 13.98 -3.66 -1.06
CA PHE A 113 14.29 -5.04 -0.69
C PHE A 113 15.61 -5.50 -1.32
N ASP A 114 16.57 -5.92 -0.49
CA ASP A 114 17.80 -6.56 -0.95
C ASP A 114 17.56 -8.09 -1.00
N GLU A 115 17.38 -8.64 -2.21
CA GLU A 115 17.14 -10.07 -2.42
C GLU A 115 18.33 -10.97 -2.02
N ARG A 116 19.55 -10.41 -1.97
CA ARG A 116 20.76 -11.17 -1.60
C ARG A 116 20.84 -11.36 -0.09
N THR A 117 20.41 -10.38 0.70
CA THR A 117 20.43 -10.44 2.17
C THR A 117 19.08 -10.77 2.79
N GLY A 118 17.98 -10.55 2.06
CA GLY A 118 16.61 -10.65 2.56
C GLY A 118 16.18 -9.44 3.40
N GLU A 119 16.95 -8.36 3.42
CA GLU A 119 16.66 -7.17 4.24
C GLU A 119 15.72 -6.19 3.52
N THR A 120 14.84 -5.55 4.29
CA THR A 120 13.97 -4.47 3.80
C THR A 120 14.36 -3.15 4.46
N THR A 121 14.53 -2.10 3.66
CA THR A 121 14.80 -0.73 4.12
C THR A 121 13.51 0.08 4.18
N ASP A 122 13.37 0.92 5.21
CA ASP A 122 12.27 1.88 5.27
C ASP A 122 12.31 2.87 4.09
N ARG A 123 11.14 3.28 3.60
CA ARG A 123 11.05 4.18 2.45
C ARG A 123 11.63 5.56 2.76
N MET A 124 11.34 6.14 3.92
CA MET A 124 11.84 7.47 4.29
C MET A 124 13.35 7.43 4.47
N GLU A 125 13.88 6.38 5.09
CA GLU A 125 15.32 6.16 5.20
C GLU A 125 15.98 6.10 3.81
N PHE A 126 15.44 5.29 2.90
CA PHE A 126 15.96 5.14 1.54
C PHE A 126 15.92 6.47 0.76
N VAL A 127 14.78 7.17 0.80
CA VAL A 127 14.59 8.46 0.13
C VAL A 127 15.56 9.50 0.67
N PHE A 128 15.75 9.61 1.99
CA PHE A 128 16.64 10.60 2.57
C PHE A 128 18.12 10.33 2.33
N LYS A 129 18.50 9.05 2.18
CA LYS A 129 19.84 8.68 1.73
C LYS A 129 20.09 9.16 0.29
N GLN A 130 19.08 9.07 -0.57
CA GLN A 130 19.19 9.45 -1.98
C GLN A 130 19.03 10.96 -2.20
N GLN A 131 18.15 11.61 -1.42
CA GLN A 131 17.71 12.99 -1.54
C GLN A 131 17.83 13.71 -0.19
N PRO A 132 19.06 14.10 0.22
CA PRO A 132 19.28 14.79 1.49
C PRO A 132 18.61 16.18 1.54
N ASP A 133 18.32 16.78 0.40
CA ASP A 133 17.65 18.08 0.34
C ASP A 133 16.14 17.97 0.63
N ALA A 134 15.50 16.86 0.27
CA ALA A 134 14.13 16.55 0.70
C ALA A 134 14.05 16.47 2.23
N LYS A 135 15.03 15.82 2.85
CA LYS A 135 15.14 15.70 4.31
C LYS A 135 15.21 17.08 4.97
N LYS A 136 16.07 17.97 4.46
CA LYS A 136 16.22 19.34 4.99
C LYS A 136 14.93 20.14 4.81
N ALA A 137 14.29 20.03 3.65
CA ALA A 137 13.08 20.77 3.34
C ALA A 137 11.89 20.36 4.21
N CYS A 138 11.73 19.06 4.48
CA CYS A 138 10.56 18.55 5.21
C CYS A 138 10.75 18.50 6.73
N LEU A 139 11.92 18.06 7.23
CA LEU A 139 12.12 17.98 8.69
C LEU A 139 12.24 19.34 9.39
N THR A 140 12.59 20.40 8.66
CA THR A 140 12.60 21.75 9.23
C THR A 140 11.19 22.33 9.36
N GLN A 141 10.19 21.78 8.66
CA GLN A 141 8.79 22.19 8.77
C GLN A 141 8.12 21.61 10.03
N ASP A 142 8.58 20.44 10.50
CA ASP A 142 8.05 19.79 11.71
C ASP A 142 8.57 20.42 13.01
N ALA A 143 9.65 21.22 12.96
CA ALA A 143 10.24 21.87 14.14
C ALA A 143 9.56 23.19 14.53
N GLY A 144 8.52 23.63 13.81
CA GLY A 144 7.92 24.96 13.94
C GLY A 144 6.40 24.98 14.13
N LYS A 145 5.77 23.84 14.43
CA LYS A 145 4.31 23.76 14.64
C LYS A 145 3.93 23.52 16.10
#